data_AF-A0A7S2QMH0-F1
#
_entry.id   AF-A0A7S2QMH0-F1
#
_cell.length_a   1.000
_cell.length_b   1.000
_cell.length_c   1.000
_cell.angle_alpha   90.00
_cell.angle_beta   90.00
_cell.angle_gamma   90.00
#
_symmetry.space_group_name_H-M   'P 1'
#
loop_
_entity.id
_entity.type
_entity.pdbx_description
1 polymer ?
#
loop_
_entity_poly.entity_id
_entity_poly.type
_entity_poly.pdbx_seq_one_letter_code
_entity_poly.pdbx_strand_id
1 'polypeptide(L)'
;LQDLEFEYAILPPAGASQDIVQTFELAVIPSPPLSLFLMALLRQTIAHGPTAQVEVGAAWSARLPAPTVEFRAVRRPPQAASWTPPPTVALATTTTPSPATATREITFGDCWAVATACACADLPGCTWTLDPEGRSGPARCMLAADIGQAPGVPCTACPTQARCPGLGCGAVDSACACLASSFGCRWADGASQCVERAGGSTSCSACARQPSCDPPIAVHYEPARGTTLRIPEHLALRIYFDRGVRLGNRVATFLCTGQPRPSLIPEGDLYATSTELHVRVDSLLSLGTTADGGTRDCQLSLGEGVVADLDGVPFLGTDARDPYSFRIGDALAPHIIEVDPPNGGSSPSVAGVAFTFNERVFFNPSSEPLGLTFSSLDSPEGDLEVVYQFEPPRVSLNGDKMSVDLSDESLQQGVLYTLAIPGGCVVDAAGNAFEGLPPRTYAFRAGVVVVHGEAAATAGGQLSQISSLAAAAGGGLAGG
;
A
#
# COMPACT_ATOMS: atom_id res chain seq x y z
N LEU A 1 16.32 -8.64 -1.63
CA LEU A 1 15.24 -9.66 -1.55
C LEU A 1 15.51 -10.45 -0.28
N GLN A 2 14.62 -10.38 0.70
CA GLN A 2 14.65 -11.31 1.83
C GLN A 2 13.63 -12.39 1.49
N ASP A 3 14.09 -13.63 1.40
CA ASP A 3 13.20 -14.77 1.32
C ASP A 3 12.69 -15.05 2.74
N LEU A 4 11.38 -14.99 2.92
CA LEU A 4 10.71 -15.33 4.16
C LEU A 4 10.10 -16.72 3.98
N GLU A 5 10.59 -17.67 4.76
CA GLU A 5 10.07 -19.02 4.83
C GLU A 5 9.40 -19.20 6.20
N PHE A 6 8.15 -19.67 6.22
CA PHE A 6 7.42 -19.92 7.44
C PHE A 6 6.69 -21.26 7.34
N GLU A 7 6.87 -22.10 8.36
CA GLU A 7 6.04 -23.27 8.58
C GLU A 7 4.70 -22.82 9.17
N TYR A 8 3.59 -23.28 8.62
CA TYR A 8 2.26 -23.00 9.15
C TYR A 8 1.45 -24.29 9.27
N ALA A 9 0.53 -24.32 10.22
CA ALA A 9 -0.46 -25.39 10.36
C ALA A 9 -1.86 -24.81 10.16
N ILE A 10 -2.64 -25.41 9.26
CA ILE A 10 -4.06 -25.12 9.12
C ILE A 10 -4.81 -26.03 10.09
N LEU A 11 -5.53 -25.43 11.03
CA LEU A 11 -6.34 -26.18 11.99
C LEU A 11 -7.80 -26.18 11.51
N PRO A 12 -8.43 -27.35 11.33
CA PRO A 12 -9.81 -27.39 10.93
C PRO A 12 -10.73 -27.01 12.10
N PRO A 13 -11.97 -26.58 11.81
CA PRO A 13 -12.97 -26.35 12.84
C PRO A 13 -13.20 -27.62 13.67
N ALA A 14 -13.47 -27.43 14.97
CA ALA A 14 -13.68 -28.53 15.90
C ALA A 14 -14.81 -29.46 15.41
N GLY A 15 -14.46 -30.73 15.17
CA GLY A 15 -15.40 -31.75 14.67
C GLY A 15 -15.41 -31.95 13.16
N ALA A 16 -14.54 -31.29 12.39
CA ALA A 16 -14.40 -31.55 10.96
C ALA A 16 -13.84 -32.96 10.68
N SER A 17 -14.36 -33.62 9.64
CA SER A 17 -13.86 -34.91 9.17
C SER A 17 -12.53 -34.77 8.41
N GLN A 18 -11.74 -35.86 8.35
CA GLN A 18 -10.49 -35.88 7.57
C GLN A 18 -10.69 -35.52 6.10
N ASP A 19 -11.85 -35.84 5.52
CA ASP A 19 -12.18 -35.52 4.13
C ASP A 19 -12.27 -34.00 3.89
N ILE A 20 -12.74 -33.21 4.87
CA ILE A 20 -12.81 -31.75 4.78
C ILE A 20 -11.40 -31.15 4.79
N VAL A 21 -10.50 -31.74 5.59
CA VAL A 21 -9.09 -31.34 5.66
C VAL A 21 -8.38 -31.62 4.33
N GLN A 22 -8.53 -32.83 3.79
CA GLN A 22 -7.95 -33.20 2.49
C GLN A 22 -8.51 -32.37 1.33
N THR A 23 -9.82 -32.08 1.33
CA THR A 23 -10.44 -31.25 0.29
C THR A 23 -9.88 -29.83 0.31
N PHE A 24 -9.64 -29.27 1.50
CA PHE A 24 -9.01 -27.96 1.65
C PHE A 24 -7.55 -27.97 1.18
N GLU A 25 -6.75 -28.95 1.60
CA GLU A 25 -5.35 -29.11 1.16
C GLU A 25 -5.26 -29.24 -0.38
N LEU A 26 -6.14 -30.04 -1.00
CA LEU A 26 -6.19 -30.23 -2.45
C LEU A 26 -6.69 -28.99 -3.21
N ALA A 27 -7.52 -28.14 -2.60
CA ALA A 27 -7.99 -26.89 -3.20
C ALA A 27 -6.96 -25.76 -3.11
N VAL A 28 -6.16 -25.74 -2.04
CA VAL A 28 -5.14 -24.72 -1.76
C VAL A 28 -3.88 -24.94 -2.59
N ILE A 29 -3.44 -26.17 -2.86
CA ILE A 29 -2.11 -26.43 -3.42
C ILE A 29 -1.96 -26.13 -4.94
N PRO A 30 -2.98 -26.21 -5.82
CA PRO A 30 -2.76 -25.95 -7.25
C PRO A 30 -3.49 -24.73 -7.84
N SER A 31 -4.22 -23.90 -7.07
CA SER A 31 -5.11 -22.90 -7.67
C SER A 31 -4.75 -21.41 -7.38
N PRO A 32 -5.03 -20.48 -8.33
CA PRO A 32 -4.84 -19.01 -8.18
C PRO A 32 -5.33 -18.32 -6.89
N PRO A 33 -6.36 -18.79 -6.16
CA PRO A 33 -6.76 -18.21 -4.87
C PRO A 33 -5.73 -18.33 -3.74
N LEU A 34 -4.59 -19.01 -3.93
CA LEU A 34 -3.43 -18.92 -3.02
C LEU A 34 -3.05 -17.46 -2.74
N SER A 35 -3.24 -16.58 -3.74
CA SER A 35 -3.01 -15.14 -3.61
C SER A 35 -3.91 -14.47 -2.57
N LEU A 36 -5.19 -14.84 -2.44
CA LEU A 36 -6.09 -14.19 -1.50
C LEU A 36 -5.84 -14.65 -0.06
N PHE A 37 -5.58 -15.95 0.14
CA PHE A 37 -5.20 -16.50 1.45
C PHE A 37 -3.87 -15.91 1.92
N LEU A 38 -2.83 -15.95 1.09
CA LEU A 38 -1.53 -15.38 1.42
C LEU A 38 -1.59 -13.87 1.60
N MET A 39 -2.38 -13.13 0.81
CA MET A 39 -2.55 -11.68 0.99
C MET A 39 -3.30 -11.34 2.26
N ALA A 40 -4.31 -12.13 2.67
CA ALA A 40 -4.99 -11.95 3.94
C ALA A 40 -4.06 -12.22 5.12
N LEU A 41 -3.28 -13.30 5.06
CA LEU A 41 -2.28 -13.64 6.07
C LEU A 41 -1.20 -12.54 6.15
N LEU A 42 -0.65 -12.11 5.01
CA LEU A 42 0.38 -11.06 4.93
C LEU A 42 -0.14 -9.72 5.45
N ARG A 43 -1.37 -9.32 5.12
CA ARG A 43 -2.00 -8.10 5.66
C ARG A 43 -2.14 -8.15 7.17
N GLN A 44 -2.59 -9.28 7.72
CA GLN A 44 -2.73 -9.48 9.17
C GLN A 44 -1.38 -9.46 9.89
N THR A 45 -0.36 -10.12 9.34
CA THR A 45 1.00 -10.13 9.90
C THR A 45 1.66 -8.75 9.85
N ILE A 46 1.40 -7.94 8.81
CA ILE A 46 1.88 -6.56 8.73
C ILE A 46 1.14 -5.65 9.73
N ALA A 47 -0.19 -5.79 9.85
CA ALA A 47 -1.01 -4.92 10.68
C ALA A 47 -0.82 -5.16 12.19
N HIS A 48 -0.57 -6.40 12.61
CA HIS A 48 -0.56 -6.76 14.03
C HIS A 48 0.76 -7.37 14.52
N GLY A 49 1.79 -7.41 13.67
CA GLY A 49 3.03 -8.13 13.94
C GLY A 49 2.85 -9.66 13.87
N PRO A 50 3.89 -10.45 14.19
CA PRO A 50 3.78 -11.90 14.23
C PRO A 50 2.88 -12.34 15.39
N THR A 51 1.59 -12.49 15.12
CA THR A 51 0.63 -13.07 16.07
C THR A 51 0.64 -14.59 15.96
N ALA A 52 0.44 -15.28 17.09
CA ALA A 52 0.43 -16.75 17.13
C ALA A 52 -0.79 -17.39 16.45
N GLN A 53 -1.81 -16.60 16.10
CA GLN A 53 -3.06 -17.07 15.51
C GLN A 53 -3.71 -15.96 14.65
N VAL A 54 -4.11 -16.32 13.43
CA VAL A 54 -4.79 -15.46 12.46
C VAL A 54 -6.08 -16.15 12.02
N GLU A 55 -7.23 -15.51 12.20
CA GLU A 55 -8.52 -16.02 11.72
C GLU A 55 -8.65 -15.73 10.20
N VAL A 56 -8.98 -16.75 9.41
CA VAL A 56 -9.13 -16.68 7.96
C VAL A 56 -10.59 -16.98 7.59
N GLY A 57 -11.39 -15.92 7.53
CA GLY A 57 -12.84 -16.03 7.34
C GLY A 57 -13.56 -16.53 8.59
N ALA A 58 -14.80 -17.00 8.44
CA ALA A 58 -15.68 -17.32 9.56
C ALA A 58 -15.45 -18.71 10.20
N ALA A 59 -14.57 -19.54 9.64
CA ALA A 59 -14.49 -20.97 10.00
C ALA A 59 -13.08 -21.53 10.17
N TRP A 60 -12.02 -20.74 9.95
CA TRP A 60 -10.65 -21.23 9.92
C TRP A 60 -9.72 -20.31 10.69
N SER A 61 -8.75 -20.90 11.38
CA SER A 61 -7.63 -20.18 11.96
C SER A 61 -6.31 -20.79 11.52
N ALA A 62 -5.34 -19.94 11.23
CA ALA A 62 -3.96 -20.30 10.98
C ALA A 62 -3.15 -19.99 12.23
N ARG A 63 -2.40 -20.97 12.75
CA ARG A 63 -1.42 -20.72 13.82
C ARG A 63 -0.02 -20.65 13.22
N LEU A 64 0.67 -19.57 13.57
CA LEU A 64 2.06 -19.35 13.18
C LEU A 64 2.93 -19.60 14.42
N PRO A 65 4.00 -20.41 14.32
CA PRO A 65 4.96 -20.52 15.41
C PRO A 65 5.61 -19.15 15.66
N ALA A 66 5.94 -18.86 16.92
CA ALA A 66 6.62 -17.62 17.28
C ALA A 66 7.92 -17.49 16.46
N PRO A 67 8.14 -16.39 15.72
CA PRO A 67 9.29 -16.29 14.84
C PRO A 67 10.57 -16.27 15.64
N THR A 68 11.51 -17.14 15.27
CA THR A 68 12.91 -17.06 15.71
C THR A 68 13.62 -15.99 14.89
N VAL A 69 13.80 -14.81 15.47
CA VAL A 69 14.55 -13.72 14.83
C VAL A 69 16.06 -14.02 14.93
N GLU A 70 16.66 -14.47 13.82
CA GLU A 70 18.12 -14.61 13.71
C GLU A 70 18.74 -13.29 13.21
N PHE A 71 19.44 -12.56 14.08
CA PHE A 71 20.16 -11.34 13.68
C PHE A 71 21.45 -11.70 12.94
N ARG A 72 21.47 -11.54 11.61
CA ARG A 72 22.70 -11.65 10.81
C ARG A 72 23.32 -10.27 10.59
N ALA A 73 24.51 -10.07 11.14
CA ALA A 73 25.31 -8.88 10.88
C ALA A 73 25.85 -8.91 9.44
N VAL A 74 25.25 -8.13 8.54
CA VAL A 74 25.76 -7.94 7.18
C VAL A 74 26.78 -6.79 7.19
N ARG A 75 28.07 -7.10 7.02
CA ARG A 75 29.10 -6.08 6.80
C ARG A 75 28.92 -5.45 5.43
N ARG A 76 28.63 -4.15 5.40
CA ARG A 76 28.59 -3.35 4.17
C ARG A 76 30.04 -3.13 3.68
N PRO A 77 30.37 -3.37 2.39
CA PRO A 77 31.68 -3.02 1.87
C PRO A 77 31.92 -1.50 2.00
N PRO A 78 33.15 -1.06 2.30
CA PRO A 78 33.47 0.37 2.33
C PRO A 78 33.23 0.98 0.93
N GLN A 79 32.54 2.12 0.91
CA GLN A 79 32.29 2.89 -0.31
C GLN A 79 33.61 3.24 -0.99
N ALA A 80 33.74 2.84 -2.25
CA ALA A 80 34.84 3.29 -3.09
C ALA A 80 34.73 4.80 -3.30
N ALA A 81 35.79 5.51 -2.94
CA ALA A 81 35.93 6.93 -3.17
C ALA A 81 36.08 7.24 -4.67
N SER A 82 35.44 8.35 -5.08
CA SER A 82 35.70 9.16 -6.27
C SER A 82 35.70 8.47 -7.64
N TRP A 83 34.60 8.60 -8.36
CA TRP A 83 34.58 8.53 -9.82
C TRP A 83 34.42 9.94 -10.39
N THR A 84 35.45 10.43 -11.10
CA THR A 84 35.39 11.67 -11.89
C THR A 84 35.05 11.36 -13.34
N PRO A 85 34.09 12.06 -13.97
CA PRO A 85 33.75 11.88 -15.37
C PRO A 85 34.87 12.37 -16.30
N PRO A 86 35.05 11.74 -17.48
CA PRO A 86 36.03 12.20 -18.47
C PRO A 86 35.57 13.50 -19.16
N PRO A 87 36.51 14.33 -19.64
CA PRO A 87 36.21 15.63 -20.24
C PRO A 87 35.55 15.50 -21.63
N THR A 88 34.57 16.36 -21.86
CA THR A 88 33.81 16.52 -23.10
C THR A 88 34.71 17.10 -24.21
N VAL A 89 34.92 16.34 -25.29
CA VAL A 89 35.61 16.83 -26.49
C VAL A 89 34.60 17.39 -27.49
N ALA A 90 34.81 18.63 -27.92
CA ALA A 90 34.00 19.32 -28.91
C ALA A 90 34.23 18.74 -30.32
N LEU A 91 33.14 18.44 -31.03
CA LEU A 91 33.17 17.99 -32.43
C LEU A 91 33.06 19.19 -33.36
N ALA A 92 34.10 19.37 -34.18
CA ALA A 92 34.11 20.32 -35.29
C ALA A 92 33.35 19.74 -36.49
N THR A 93 32.52 20.59 -37.10
CA THR A 93 31.76 20.33 -38.33
C THR A 93 32.65 20.51 -39.55
N THR A 94 32.98 19.42 -40.23
CA THR A 94 33.55 19.43 -41.58
C THR A 94 32.57 18.84 -42.57
N THR A 95 32.15 19.67 -43.52
CA THR A 95 31.40 19.30 -44.72
C THR A 95 32.36 18.67 -45.74
N THR A 96 32.08 17.44 -46.18
CA THR A 96 32.83 16.76 -47.25
C THR A 96 31.85 16.08 -48.21
N PRO A 97 32.15 16.08 -49.52
CA PRO A 97 31.19 15.83 -50.59
C PRO A 97 30.97 14.33 -50.84
N SER A 98 29.85 14.05 -51.50
CA SER A 98 29.38 12.71 -51.90
C SER A 98 30.46 11.91 -52.65
N PRO A 99 30.88 10.73 -52.14
CA PRO A 99 31.77 9.83 -52.86
C PRO A 99 30.99 8.72 -53.56
N ALA A 100 31.48 8.36 -54.75
CA ALA A 100 31.08 7.16 -55.47
C ALA A 100 31.24 5.90 -54.60
N THR A 101 30.35 4.93 -54.81
CA THR A 101 30.22 3.66 -54.09
C THR A 101 31.49 2.82 -54.13
N ALA A 102 32.44 3.10 -53.24
CA ALA A 102 33.50 2.18 -52.88
C ALA A 102 32.92 1.19 -51.86
N THR A 103 32.91 -0.11 -52.20
CA THR A 103 32.63 -1.19 -51.24
C THR A 103 33.71 -1.16 -50.17
N ARG A 104 33.41 -0.51 -49.04
CA ARG A 104 34.25 -0.52 -47.84
C ARG A 104 34.26 -1.95 -47.28
N GLU A 105 35.43 -2.52 -47.07
CA GLU A 105 35.58 -3.78 -46.34
C GLU A 105 35.10 -3.59 -44.89
N ILE A 106 34.13 -4.42 -44.48
CA ILE A 106 33.61 -4.46 -43.10
C ILE A 106 34.67 -5.14 -42.24
N THR A 107 35.04 -4.50 -41.13
CA THR A 107 36.03 -5.03 -40.18
C THR A 107 35.34 -5.63 -38.95
N PHE A 108 36.09 -6.41 -38.15
CA PHE A 108 35.62 -6.92 -36.85
C PHE A 108 35.06 -5.81 -35.95
N GLY A 109 35.70 -4.64 -35.93
CA GLY A 109 35.27 -3.50 -35.12
C GLY A 109 33.91 -2.95 -35.54
N ASP A 110 33.57 -2.99 -36.83
CA ASP A 110 32.28 -2.53 -37.33
C ASP A 110 31.13 -3.45 -36.85
N CYS A 111 31.33 -4.78 -36.87
CA CYS A 111 30.36 -5.72 -36.31
C CYS A 111 30.26 -5.57 -34.77
N TRP A 112 31.39 -5.48 -34.07
CA TRP A 112 31.44 -5.46 -32.61
C TRP A 112 30.78 -4.24 -31.97
N ALA A 113 30.77 -3.10 -32.68
CA ALA A 113 30.13 -1.88 -32.21
C ALA A 113 28.59 -1.96 -32.16
N VAL A 114 27.99 -2.98 -32.76
CA VAL A 114 26.53 -3.10 -32.87
C VAL A 114 25.92 -3.89 -31.72
N ALA A 115 25.06 -3.21 -30.97
CA ALA A 115 24.44 -3.76 -29.75
C ALA A 115 23.14 -4.54 -29.98
N THR A 116 22.58 -4.55 -31.19
CA THR A 116 21.30 -5.24 -31.47
C THR A 116 21.41 -6.19 -32.64
N ALA A 117 20.64 -7.28 -32.57
CA ALA A 117 20.57 -8.27 -33.63
C ALA A 117 20.12 -7.66 -34.97
N CYS A 118 19.20 -6.69 -34.96
CA CYS A 118 18.72 -6.11 -36.22
C CYS A 118 19.72 -5.18 -36.89
N ALA A 119 20.38 -4.31 -36.12
CA ALA A 119 21.46 -3.51 -36.69
C ALA A 119 22.62 -4.40 -37.16
N CYS A 120 22.83 -5.57 -36.54
CA CYS A 120 23.83 -6.54 -36.99
C CYS A 120 23.46 -7.15 -38.35
N ALA A 121 22.15 -7.33 -38.60
CA ALA A 121 21.66 -7.88 -39.85
C ALA A 121 21.80 -6.92 -41.04
N ASP A 122 21.89 -5.61 -40.78
CA ASP A 122 22.12 -4.58 -41.80
C ASP A 122 23.60 -4.51 -42.24
N LEU A 123 24.51 -5.15 -41.50
CA LEU A 123 25.94 -5.18 -41.81
C LEU A 123 26.31 -6.43 -42.65
N PRO A 124 26.72 -6.27 -43.91
CA PRO A 124 27.12 -7.40 -44.74
C PRO A 124 28.38 -8.07 -44.18
N GLY A 125 28.34 -9.38 -43.99
CA GLY A 125 29.48 -10.14 -43.45
C GLY A 125 29.47 -10.33 -41.93
N CYS A 126 28.55 -9.70 -41.19
CA CYS A 126 28.38 -9.94 -39.75
C CYS A 126 27.36 -11.06 -39.47
N THR A 127 27.45 -11.67 -38.29
CA THR A 127 26.53 -12.69 -37.77
C THR A 127 26.23 -12.44 -36.29
N TRP A 128 25.00 -12.75 -35.87
CA TRP A 128 24.58 -12.60 -34.48
C TRP A 128 24.68 -13.94 -33.77
N THR A 129 25.68 -14.07 -32.91
CA THR A 129 25.93 -15.29 -32.17
C THR A 129 25.36 -15.15 -30.77
N LEU A 130 24.57 -16.15 -30.38
CA LEU A 130 24.43 -16.53 -28.98
C LEU A 130 25.76 -17.23 -28.62
N ASP A 131 26.34 -16.88 -27.48
CA ASP A 131 27.68 -17.24 -27.01
C ASP A 131 28.27 -18.52 -27.68
N PRO A 132 29.37 -18.42 -28.45
CA PRO A 132 29.87 -19.51 -29.29
C PRO A 132 30.36 -20.74 -28.50
N GLU A 133 30.57 -20.62 -27.19
CA GLU A 133 31.00 -21.71 -26.31
C GLU A 133 29.84 -22.41 -25.56
N GLY A 134 28.58 -22.03 -25.81
CA GLY A 134 27.42 -22.59 -25.09
C GLY A 134 27.37 -22.20 -23.61
N ARG A 135 28.20 -21.24 -23.19
CA ARG A 135 28.07 -20.57 -21.88
C ARG A 135 26.97 -19.52 -22.00
N SER A 136 26.34 -19.16 -20.90
CA SER A 136 25.20 -18.23 -20.86
C SER A 136 25.63 -16.76 -21.01
N GLY A 137 26.50 -16.45 -21.98
CA GLY A 137 26.91 -15.09 -22.28
C GLY A 137 25.87 -14.30 -23.08
N PRO A 138 25.92 -12.95 -23.02
CA PRO A 138 25.06 -12.09 -23.81
C PRO A 138 25.36 -12.24 -25.30
N ALA A 139 24.32 -12.30 -26.13
CA ALA A 139 24.44 -12.39 -27.58
C ALA A 139 25.14 -11.16 -28.16
N ARG A 140 25.96 -11.33 -29.21
CA ARG A 140 26.75 -10.25 -29.82
C ARG A 140 26.84 -10.38 -31.33
N CYS A 141 27.06 -9.24 -31.99
CA CYS A 141 27.36 -9.18 -33.40
C CYS A 141 28.86 -9.39 -33.62
N MET A 142 29.21 -10.35 -34.48
CA MET A 142 30.60 -10.72 -34.78
C MET A 142 30.81 -10.84 -36.30
N LEU A 143 32.05 -10.71 -36.75
CA LEU A 143 32.39 -10.95 -38.15
C LEU A 143 32.30 -12.45 -38.45
N ALA A 144 31.51 -12.83 -39.46
CA ALA A 144 31.18 -14.23 -39.71
C ALA A 144 32.41 -15.07 -40.12
N ALA A 145 33.36 -14.44 -40.81
CA ALA A 145 34.63 -15.05 -41.21
C ALA A 145 35.48 -15.48 -39.99
N ASP A 146 35.50 -14.67 -38.92
CA ASP A 146 36.35 -14.93 -37.75
C ASP A 146 35.89 -16.13 -36.92
N ILE A 147 34.60 -16.50 -37.03
CA ILE A 147 34.02 -17.63 -36.32
C ILE A 147 33.65 -18.80 -37.25
N GLY A 148 34.04 -18.72 -38.54
CA GLY A 148 33.76 -19.76 -39.52
C GLY A 148 32.26 -20.04 -39.75
N GLN A 149 31.40 -19.03 -39.56
CA GLN A 149 29.96 -19.16 -39.80
C GLN A 149 29.53 -18.40 -41.06
N ALA A 150 28.37 -18.78 -41.62
CA ALA A 150 27.75 -17.98 -42.67
C ALA A 150 27.25 -16.65 -42.10
N PRO A 151 27.41 -15.52 -42.83
CA PRO A 151 26.92 -14.23 -42.37
C PRO A 151 25.40 -14.24 -42.23
N GLY A 152 24.93 -13.58 -41.18
CA GLY A 152 23.51 -13.52 -40.92
C GLY A 152 23.07 -13.49 -39.47
N VAL A 153 21.89 -12.95 -39.25
CA VAL A 153 21.21 -12.97 -37.95
C VAL A 153 20.03 -13.94 -38.03
N PRO A 154 19.82 -14.83 -37.04
CA PRO A 154 18.65 -15.71 -37.04
C PRO A 154 17.36 -14.89 -36.92
N CYS A 155 16.29 -15.33 -37.60
CA CYS A 155 15.02 -14.60 -37.61
C CYS A 155 14.37 -14.47 -36.23
N THR A 156 14.72 -15.36 -35.29
CA THR A 156 14.31 -15.26 -33.89
C THR A 156 15.00 -14.11 -33.14
N ALA A 157 16.20 -13.71 -33.56
CA ALA A 157 16.95 -12.60 -32.95
C ALA A 157 16.67 -11.27 -33.68
N CYS A 158 16.53 -11.30 -35.01
CA CYS A 158 16.03 -10.16 -35.76
C CYS A 158 14.95 -10.58 -36.76
N PRO A 159 13.67 -10.47 -36.38
CA PRO A 159 12.55 -10.88 -37.23
C PRO A 159 12.29 -9.93 -38.40
N THR A 160 12.82 -8.70 -38.37
CA THR A 160 12.58 -7.67 -39.40
C THR A 160 13.47 -7.80 -40.64
N GLN A 161 14.34 -8.81 -40.71
CA GLN A 161 15.20 -9.03 -41.86
C GLN A 161 14.41 -9.40 -43.11
N ALA A 162 14.75 -8.81 -44.25
CA ALA A 162 14.12 -9.09 -45.54
C ALA A 162 14.15 -10.58 -45.94
N ARG A 163 15.15 -11.34 -45.44
CA ARG A 163 15.36 -12.75 -45.76
C ARG A 163 14.62 -13.73 -44.87
N CYS A 164 13.82 -13.28 -43.90
CA CYS A 164 13.12 -14.14 -42.95
C CYS A 164 11.72 -14.52 -43.46
N PRO A 165 11.55 -15.68 -44.13
CA PRO A 165 10.29 -16.09 -44.72
C PRO A 165 9.47 -16.83 -43.65
N GLY A 166 8.32 -16.30 -43.25
CA GLY A 166 7.42 -16.95 -42.28
C GLY A 166 7.03 -16.10 -41.07
N LEU A 167 7.63 -14.92 -40.90
CA LEU A 167 7.07 -13.86 -40.05
C LEU A 167 6.34 -12.87 -40.94
N GLY A 168 5.39 -13.38 -41.72
CA GLY A 168 4.40 -12.52 -42.36
C GLY A 168 3.64 -11.75 -41.30
N CYS A 169 2.74 -10.87 -41.72
CA CYS A 169 1.98 -10.03 -40.82
C CYS A 169 1.35 -10.79 -39.64
N GLY A 170 0.90 -12.04 -39.84
CA GLY A 170 0.30 -12.88 -38.80
C GLY A 170 1.16 -13.18 -37.57
N ALA A 171 2.48 -12.92 -37.60
CA ALA A 171 3.35 -13.09 -36.44
C ALA A 171 3.38 -11.87 -35.50
N VAL A 172 2.78 -10.75 -35.87
CA VAL A 172 2.75 -9.53 -35.05
C VAL A 172 1.45 -9.49 -34.24
N ASP A 173 1.58 -9.46 -32.92
CA ASP A 173 0.48 -9.61 -31.95
C ASP A 173 -0.08 -8.28 -31.42
N SER A 174 0.49 -7.14 -31.83
CA SER A 174 -0.04 -5.82 -31.48
C SER A 174 -0.34 -4.98 -32.72
N ALA A 175 -1.44 -4.25 -32.69
CA ALA A 175 -1.88 -3.41 -33.79
C ALA A 175 -0.87 -2.32 -34.18
N CYS A 176 -0.20 -1.71 -33.19
CA CYS A 176 0.82 -0.70 -33.48
C CYS A 176 2.12 -1.28 -34.03
N ALA A 177 2.60 -2.42 -33.52
CA ALA A 177 3.74 -3.09 -34.13
C ALA A 177 3.39 -3.59 -35.53
N CYS A 178 2.15 -4.03 -35.75
CA CYS A 178 1.65 -4.45 -37.06
C CYS A 178 1.70 -3.30 -38.06
N LEU A 179 1.25 -2.11 -37.66
CA LEU A 179 1.35 -0.92 -38.51
C LEU A 179 2.81 -0.50 -38.78
N ALA A 180 3.66 -0.59 -37.76
CA ALA A 180 5.09 -0.26 -37.86
C ALA A 180 5.92 -1.31 -38.61
N SER A 181 5.31 -2.47 -38.93
CA SER A 181 5.96 -3.57 -39.62
C SER A 181 6.41 -3.16 -41.03
N SER A 182 7.65 -3.52 -41.37
CA SER A 182 8.22 -3.32 -42.71
C SER A 182 7.58 -4.21 -43.78
N PHE A 183 6.81 -5.23 -43.40
CA PHE A 183 6.14 -6.16 -44.32
C PHE A 183 4.88 -5.61 -44.98
N GLY A 184 4.59 -4.32 -44.80
CA GLY A 184 3.39 -3.69 -45.37
C GLY A 184 2.12 -4.29 -44.80
N CYS A 185 2.04 -4.39 -43.47
CA CYS A 185 0.90 -5.00 -42.78
C CYS A 185 -0.19 -3.98 -42.43
N ARG A 186 -1.34 -4.51 -42.01
CA ARG A 186 -2.38 -3.77 -41.30
C ARG A 186 -3.03 -4.65 -40.23
N TRP A 187 -3.54 -4.02 -39.18
CA TRP A 187 -4.35 -4.74 -38.21
C TRP A 187 -5.76 -4.98 -38.78
N ALA A 188 -6.31 -6.17 -38.56
CA ALA A 188 -7.69 -6.50 -38.89
C ALA A 188 -8.51 -6.63 -37.60
N ASP A 189 -9.23 -5.57 -37.22
CA ASP A 189 -9.97 -5.48 -35.95
C ASP A 189 -10.89 -6.67 -35.67
N GLY A 190 -11.66 -7.11 -36.68
CA GLY A 190 -12.61 -8.22 -36.51
C GLY A 190 -11.95 -9.58 -36.25
N ALA A 191 -10.67 -9.73 -36.55
CA ALA A 191 -9.92 -10.96 -36.33
C ALA A 191 -8.81 -10.81 -35.28
N SER A 192 -8.64 -9.62 -34.69
CA SER A 192 -7.58 -9.28 -33.72
C SER A 192 -6.21 -9.82 -34.13
N GLN A 193 -5.89 -9.70 -35.42
CA GLN A 193 -4.66 -10.23 -36.00
C GLN A 193 -4.07 -9.25 -37.02
N CYS A 194 -2.76 -9.30 -37.15
CA CYS A 194 -2.05 -8.55 -38.16
C CYS A 194 -2.07 -9.31 -39.50
N VAL A 195 -2.46 -8.65 -40.58
CA VAL A 195 -2.62 -9.25 -41.92
C VAL A 195 -1.86 -8.45 -42.98
N GLU A 196 -1.53 -9.09 -44.10
CA GLU A 196 -0.94 -8.40 -45.25
C GLU A 196 -1.91 -7.34 -45.78
N ARG A 197 -1.37 -6.18 -46.18
CA ARG A 197 -2.20 -5.05 -46.64
C ARG A 197 -2.71 -5.30 -48.05
N ALA A 198 -3.82 -6.02 -48.16
CA ALA A 198 -4.64 -6.10 -49.36
C ALA A 198 -5.65 -4.93 -49.47
N GLY A 199 -5.21 -3.70 -49.12
CA GLY A 199 -6.05 -2.50 -48.97
C GLY A 199 -6.51 -2.22 -47.53
N GLY A 200 -6.97 -0.99 -47.27
CA GLY A 200 -7.36 -0.50 -45.93
C GLY A 200 -6.18 -0.01 -45.05
N SER A 201 -6.50 0.56 -43.89
CA SER A 201 -5.54 0.99 -42.85
C SER A 201 -5.83 0.31 -41.50
N THR A 202 -4.85 0.31 -40.61
CA THR A 202 -5.09 -0.01 -39.18
C THR A 202 -6.00 1.07 -38.60
N SER A 203 -7.06 0.69 -37.87
CA SER A 203 -7.95 1.68 -37.24
C SER A 203 -7.27 2.42 -36.09
N CYS A 204 -7.72 3.65 -35.80
CA CYS A 204 -7.19 4.41 -34.67
C CYS A 204 -7.56 3.80 -33.32
N SER A 205 -8.67 3.07 -33.23
CA SER A 205 -9.02 2.27 -32.05
C SER A 205 -8.05 1.14 -31.78
N ALA A 206 -7.46 0.54 -32.82
CA ALA A 206 -6.45 -0.51 -32.67
C ALA A 206 -5.07 0.05 -32.36
N CYS A 207 -4.67 1.10 -33.07
CA CYS A 207 -3.42 1.80 -32.83
C CYS A 207 -3.67 3.30 -32.87
N ALA A 208 -3.69 3.95 -31.71
CA ALA A 208 -3.87 5.41 -31.62
C ALA A 208 -2.60 6.21 -31.93
N ARG A 209 -1.44 5.55 -32.00
CA ARG A 209 -0.12 6.20 -32.19
C ARG A 209 0.18 6.57 -33.66
N GLN A 210 -0.74 6.37 -34.58
CA GLN A 210 -0.52 6.70 -35.99
C GLN A 210 -0.59 8.22 -36.18
N PRO A 211 0.18 8.80 -37.13
CA PRO A 211 0.16 10.24 -37.38
C PRO A 211 -1.21 10.80 -37.79
N SER A 212 -2.08 9.96 -38.36
CA SER A 212 -3.43 10.34 -38.77
C SER A 212 -4.47 10.22 -37.65
N CYS A 213 -4.09 9.66 -36.50
CA CYS A 213 -4.97 9.52 -35.36
C CYS A 213 -4.86 10.73 -34.45
N ASP A 214 -5.99 11.08 -33.83
CA ASP A 214 -6.12 12.21 -32.94
C ASP A 214 -6.67 11.69 -31.60
N PRO A 215 -5.81 11.11 -30.75
CA PRO A 215 -6.24 10.52 -29.48
C PRO A 215 -6.73 11.60 -28.51
N PRO A 216 -7.58 11.24 -27.52
CA PRO A 216 -7.94 12.15 -26.43
C PRO A 216 -6.72 12.75 -25.75
N ILE A 217 -6.83 14.00 -25.30
CA ILE A 217 -5.78 14.71 -24.57
C ILE A 217 -6.37 15.22 -23.25
N ALA A 218 -5.69 14.95 -22.13
CA ALA A 218 -6.03 15.55 -20.85
C ALA A 218 -5.64 17.03 -20.86
N VAL A 219 -6.62 17.93 -20.79
CA VAL A 219 -6.42 19.38 -20.90
C VAL A 219 -6.36 20.09 -19.55
N HIS A 220 -7.04 19.55 -18.54
CA HIS A 220 -7.16 20.17 -17.21
C HIS A 220 -7.36 19.12 -16.12
N TYR A 221 -6.92 19.45 -14.91
CA TYR A 221 -7.02 18.58 -13.74
C TYR A 221 -7.59 19.35 -12.56
N GLU A 222 -8.52 18.73 -11.83
CA GLU A 222 -9.06 19.24 -10.59
C GLU A 222 -8.93 18.22 -9.46
N PRO A 223 -8.32 18.59 -8.32
CA PRO A 223 -7.65 19.87 -8.09
C PRO A 223 -6.39 20.05 -8.96
N ALA A 224 -5.84 21.27 -8.98
CA ALA A 224 -4.63 21.55 -9.73
C ALA A 224 -3.44 20.70 -9.24
N ARG A 225 -2.44 20.49 -10.09
CA ARG A 225 -1.22 19.74 -9.74
C ARG A 225 -0.54 20.30 -8.48
N GLY A 226 -0.06 19.41 -7.62
CA GLY A 226 0.61 19.73 -6.37
C GLY A 226 -0.31 20.15 -5.21
N THR A 227 -1.63 20.17 -5.43
CA THR A 227 -2.61 20.52 -4.39
C THR A 227 -2.59 19.48 -3.27
N THR A 228 -2.65 19.94 -2.01
CA THR A 228 -2.94 19.08 -0.86
C THR A 228 -4.44 18.85 -0.78
N LEU A 229 -4.86 17.61 -1.03
CA LEU A 229 -6.24 17.18 -0.91
C LEU A 229 -6.69 17.36 0.55
N ARG A 230 -7.81 18.06 0.70
CA ARG A 230 -8.58 18.15 1.95
C ARG A 230 -9.78 17.25 1.84
N ILE A 231 -9.94 16.31 2.76
CA ILE A 231 -11.09 15.43 2.82
C ILE A 231 -12.08 16.04 3.83
N PRO A 232 -13.40 16.06 3.54
CA PRO A 232 -14.10 15.42 2.43
C PRO A 232 -14.21 16.26 1.14
N GLU A 233 -13.62 17.45 1.08
CA GLU A 233 -13.76 18.37 -0.05
C GLU A 233 -13.24 17.77 -1.38
N HIS A 234 -12.22 16.91 -1.33
CA HIS A 234 -11.52 16.34 -2.48
C HIS A 234 -11.62 14.80 -2.56
N LEU A 235 -12.83 14.25 -2.43
CA LEU A 235 -13.05 12.79 -2.53
C LEU A 235 -12.82 12.20 -3.94
N ALA A 236 -12.71 13.04 -4.97
CA ALA A 236 -12.40 12.61 -6.33
C ALA A 236 -11.49 13.61 -7.05
N LEU A 237 -10.58 13.07 -7.84
CA LEU A 237 -9.83 13.81 -8.86
C LEU A 237 -10.68 13.83 -10.14
N ARG A 238 -10.71 14.97 -10.84
CA ARG A 238 -11.36 15.13 -12.14
C ARG A 238 -10.31 15.45 -13.18
N ILE A 239 -10.30 14.68 -14.27
CA ILE A 239 -9.44 14.92 -15.42
C ILE A 239 -10.34 15.26 -16.60
N TYR A 240 -10.16 16.46 -17.15
CA TYR A 240 -10.93 16.94 -18.29
C TYR A 240 -10.18 16.60 -19.57
N PHE A 241 -10.91 16.08 -20.56
CA PHE A 241 -10.40 15.78 -21.89
C PHE A 241 -10.88 16.80 -22.90
N ASP A 242 -10.15 16.94 -24.00
CA ASP A 242 -10.49 17.81 -25.13
C ASP A 242 -11.74 17.35 -25.92
N ARG A 243 -12.22 16.14 -25.68
CA ARG A 243 -13.34 15.50 -26.39
C ARG A 243 -14.15 14.56 -25.50
N GLY A 244 -15.21 14.03 -26.09
CA GLY A 244 -16.06 13.04 -25.46
C GLY A 244 -15.32 11.74 -25.13
N VAL A 245 -15.43 11.22 -23.91
CA VAL A 245 -14.70 10.03 -23.45
C VAL A 245 -15.57 8.97 -22.79
N ARG A 246 -15.05 7.75 -22.74
CA ARG A 246 -15.60 6.58 -22.03
C ARG A 246 -14.48 5.79 -21.37
N LEU A 247 -14.81 5.01 -20.35
CA LEU A 247 -13.86 4.07 -19.75
C LEU A 247 -13.47 2.97 -20.73
N GLY A 248 -12.18 2.66 -20.76
CA GLY A 248 -11.64 1.47 -21.41
C GLY A 248 -11.43 0.32 -20.43
N ASN A 249 -10.73 -0.73 -20.86
CA ASN A 249 -10.53 -1.97 -20.10
C ASN A 249 -9.14 -2.07 -19.45
N ARG A 250 -8.58 -0.93 -19.05
CA ARG A 250 -7.19 -0.84 -18.56
C ARG A 250 -7.14 -0.27 -17.16
N VAL A 251 -5.98 -0.42 -16.53
CA VAL A 251 -5.81 -0.15 -15.11
C VAL A 251 -5.15 1.22 -14.90
N ALA A 252 -5.70 1.99 -13.97
CA ALA A 252 -5.06 3.18 -13.44
C ALA A 252 -4.39 2.86 -12.09
N THR A 253 -3.35 3.61 -11.74
CA THR A 253 -2.59 3.38 -10.50
C THR A 253 -2.25 4.67 -9.79
N PHE A 254 -2.12 4.58 -8.47
CA PHE A 254 -1.52 5.60 -7.63
C PHE A 254 -0.14 5.16 -7.17
N LEU A 255 0.81 6.09 -7.07
CA LEU A 255 2.09 5.88 -6.41
C LEU A 255 2.35 7.02 -5.44
N CYS A 256 2.35 6.71 -4.14
CA CYS A 256 2.63 7.69 -3.09
C CYS A 256 4.02 7.47 -2.45
N THR A 257 4.61 8.54 -1.94
CA THR A 257 5.87 8.49 -1.17
C THR A 257 5.74 7.50 -0.01
N GLY A 258 6.77 6.65 0.14
CA GLY A 258 6.79 5.56 1.12
C GLY A 258 6.19 4.24 0.63
N GLN A 259 5.49 4.20 -0.51
CA GLN A 259 4.99 2.96 -1.08
C GLN A 259 6.07 2.26 -1.93
N PRO A 260 6.29 0.93 -1.76
CA PRO A 260 7.25 0.20 -2.57
C PRO A 260 6.74 -0.13 -3.98
N ARG A 261 5.42 -0.06 -4.20
CA ARG A 261 4.76 -0.40 -5.47
C ARG A 261 3.53 0.48 -5.70
N PRO A 262 3.13 0.73 -6.97
CA PRO A 262 1.88 1.39 -7.27
C PRO A 262 0.66 0.61 -6.73
N SER A 263 -0.32 1.34 -6.21
CA SER A 263 -1.62 0.83 -5.80
C SER A 263 -2.58 0.85 -6.99
N LEU A 264 -3.26 -0.26 -7.27
CA LEU A 264 -4.26 -0.33 -8.33
C LEU A 264 -5.53 0.42 -7.91
N ILE A 265 -6.10 1.19 -8.83
CA ILE A 265 -7.38 1.85 -8.62
C ILE A 265 -8.48 0.86 -8.99
N PRO A 266 -9.41 0.51 -8.07
CA PRO A 266 -10.55 -0.35 -8.37
C PRO A 266 -11.39 0.20 -9.52
N GLU A 267 -11.98 -0.68 -10.34
CA GLU A 267 -12.83 -0.26 -11.47
C GLU A 267 -14.03 0.59 -11.01
N GLY A 268 -14.61 0.30 -9.85
CA GLY A 268 -15.70 1.09 -9.26
C GLY A 268 -15.30 2.49 -8.76
N ASP A 269 -13.99 2.76 -8.67
CA ASP A 269 -13.43 4.06 -8.30
C ASP A 269 -13.12 4.93 -9.52
N LEU A 270 -13.32 4.40 -10.73
CA LEU A 270 -13.19 5.12 -11.99
C LEU A 270 -14.58 5.26 -12.62
N TYR A 271 -14.92 6.45 -13.08
CA TYR A 271 -16.07 6.64 -13.96
C TYR A 271 -15.82 7.81 -14.92
N ALA A 272 -16.24 7.62 -16.17
CA ALA A 272 -16.18 8.68 -17.18
C ALA A 272 -17.58 9.27 -17.37
N THR A 273 -17.65 10.60 -17.43
CA THR A 273 -18.80 11.34 -17.97
C THR A 273 -18.46 11.84 -19.38
N SER A 274 -19.28 12.74 -19.94
CA SER A 274 -19.11 13.21 -21.33
C SER A 274 -17.66 13.56 -21.67
N THR A 275 -16.99 14.45 -20.93
CA THR A 275 -15.61 14.89 -21.20
C THR A 275 -14.70 14.76 -19.97
N GLU A 276 -15.13 14.06 -18.92
CA GLU A 276 -14.43 14.01 -17.64
C GLU A 276 -14.18 12.56 -17.22
N LEU A 277 -12.97 12.27 -16.74
CA LEU A 277 -12.69 11.08 -15.95
C LEU A 277 -12.67 11.48 -14.48
N HIS A 278 -13.50 10.82 -13.68
CA HIS A 278 -13.50 10.93 -12.24
C HIS A 278 -12.73 9.74 -11.65
N VAL A 279 -11.82 10.04 -10.73
CA VAL A 279 -10.99 9.06 -10.02
C VAL A 279 -11.18 9.27 -8.52
N ARG A 280 -11.86 8.33 -7.87
CA ARG A 280 -12.05 8.36 -6.42
C ARG A 280 -10.74 8.11 -5.69
N VAL A 281 -10.52 8.81 -4.58
CA VAL A 281 -9.31 8.69 -3.76
C VAL A 281 -9.55 7.98 -2.44
N ASP A 282 -10.73 7.42 -2.21
CA ASP A 282 -11.10 6.70 -0.98
C ASP A 282 -10.10 5.58 -0.65
N SER A 283 -9.64 4.85 -1.67
CA SER A 283 -8.64 3.79 -1.51
C SER A 283 -7.29 4.30 -0.96
N LEU A 284 -6.96 5.57 -1.16
CA LEU A 284 -5.74 6.19 -0.64
C LEU A 284 -5.85 6.57 0.84
N LEU A 285 -7.06 6.83 1.34
CA LEU A 285 -7.29 7.16 2.75
C LEU A 285 -6.96 5.98 3.67
N SER A 286 -7.09 4.76 3.15
CA SER A 286 -6.75 3.53 3.88
C SER A 286 -5.24 3.28 4.02
N LEU A 287 -4.39 4.03 3.31
CA LEU A 287 -2.94 3.82 3.33
C LEU A 287 -2.27 4.29 4.64
N GLY A 288 -3.08 4.76 5.59
CA GLY A 288 -2.65 5.18 6.92
C GLY A 288 -1.90 6.50 6.91
N THR A 289 -1.75 7.06 8.10
CA THR A 289 -0.95 8.25 8.36
C THR A 289 0.52 7.85 8.30
N THR A 290 1.42 8.74 7.86
CA THR A 290 2.82 8.55 8.24
C THR A 290 2.93 8.80 9.74
N ALA A 291 3.82 8.10 10.46
CA ALA A 291 4.01 8.28 11.90
C ALA A 291 4.22 9.75 12.34
N ASP A 292 4.65 10.62 11.42
CA ASP A 292 4.89 12.04 11.66
C ASP A 292 3.66 12.94 11.41
N GLY A 293 2.47 12.38 11.11
CA GLY A 293 1.30 13.17 10.69
C GLY A 293 1.52 13.90 9.36
N GLY A 294 2.54 13.49 8.61
CA GLY A 294 3.01 14.14 7.39
C GLY A 294 2.11 13.93 6.18
N THR A 295 2.15 14.91 5.29
CA THR A 295 1.53 14.84 3.97
C THR A 295 2.31 13.87 3.08
N ARG A 296 1.61 13.05 2.27
CA ARG A 296 2.24 12.17 1.28
C ARG A 296 2.11 12.77 -0.12
N ASP A 297 3.22 12.89 -0.84
CA ASP A 297 3.16 13.19 -2.27
C ASP A 297 2.70 11.93 -3.02
N CYS A 298 1.68 12.07 -3.86
CA CYS A 298 1.08 11.00 -4.65
C CYS A 298 1.08 11.38 -6.12
N GLN A 299 1.22 10.37 -6.99
CA GLN A 299 1.14 10.49 -8.43
C GLN A 299 0.00 9.61 -8.95
N LEU A 300 -0.82 10.14 -9.85
CA LEU A 300 -1.79 9.38 -10.63
C LEU A 300 -1.16 9.02 -11.97
N SER A 301 -1.16 7.72 -12.30
CA SER A 301 -0.74 7.20 -13.59
C SER A 301 -1.93 6.57 -14.30
N LEU A 302 -2.30 7.15 -15.45
CA LEU A 302 -3.31 6.60 -16.35
C LEU A 302 -2.57 5.88 -17.48
N GLY A 303 -2.73 4.56 -17.56
CA GLY A 303 -2.17 3.77 -18.66
C GLY A 303 -2.87 4.05 -19.99
N GLU A 304 -2.21 3.66 -21.09
CA GLU A 304 -2.82 3.70 -22.43
C GLU A 304 -4.11 2.87 -22.44
N GLY A 305 -5.20 3.47 -22.92
CA GLY A 305 -6.51 2.83 -23.03
C GLY A 305 -7.31 2.74 -21.72
N VAL A 306 -6.90 3.39 -20.63
CA VAL A 306 -7.79 3.57 -19.44
C VAL A 306 -9.05 4.35 -19.83
N VAL A 307 -8.87 5.30 -20.75
CA VAL A 307 -9.94 6.08 -21.35
C VAL A 307 -9.83 5.93 -22.88
N ALA A 308 -10.95 6.00 -23.57
CA ALA A 308 -11.02 6.13 -25.02
C ALA A 308 -12.07 7.19 -25.38
N ASP A 309 -12.00 7.76 -26.58
CA ASP A 309 -13.10 8.59 -27.07
C ASP A 309 -14.34 7.75 -27.44
N LEU A 310 -15.39 8.46 -27.88
CA LEU A 310 -16.64 7.84 -28.32
C LEU A 310 -16.47 6.96 -29.57
N ASP A 311 -15.46 7.24 -30.41
CA ASP A 311 -15.11 6.42 -31.58
C ASP A 311 -14.21 5.22 -31.22
N GLY A 312 -13.73 5.16 -29.97
CA GLY A 312 -12.91 4.08 -29.44
C GLY A 312 -11.41 4.26 -29.62
N VAL A 313 -10.94 5.46 -29.97
CA VAL A 313 -9.51 5.80 -30.00
C VAL A 313 -9.01 5.91 -28.55
N PRO A 314 -8.06 5.06 -28.10
CA PRO A 314 -7.58 5.09 -26.73
C PRO A 314 -6.75 6.35 -26.44
N PHE A 315 -6.91 6.88 -25.22
CA PHE A 315 -5.99 7.82 -24.62
C PHE A 315 -4.61 7.16 -24.49
N LEU A 316 -3.54 7.85 -24.90
CA LEU A 316 -2.17 7.32 -24.89
C LEU A 316 -1.57 7.19 -23.48
N GLY A 317 -2.31 7.60 -22.45
CA GLY A 317 -1.88 7.61 -21.06
C GLY A 317 -1.21 8.93 -20.66
N THR A 318 -0.97 9.09 -19.37
CA THR A 318 -0.23 10.24 -18.82
C THR A 318 1.26 10.12 -19.11
N ASP A 319 1.93 11.22 -19.44
CA ASP A 319 3.38 11.23 -19.65
C ASP A 319 4.11 10.84 -18.35
N ALA A 320 4.91 9.76 -18.41
CA ALA A 320 5.71 9.30 -17.28
C ALA A 320 6.76 10.32 -16.82
N ARG A 321 7.11 11.30 -17.67
CA ARG A 321 8.05 12.38 -17.32
C ARG A 321 7.38 13.52 -16.54
N ASP A 322 6.07 13.63 -16.64
CA ASP A 322 5.28 14.70 -16.00
C ASP A 322 3.92 14.16 -15.52
N PRO A 323 3.94 13.21 -14.56
CA PRO A 323 2.71 12.63 -14.04
C PRO A 323 1.91 13.67 -13.26
N TYR A 324 0.59 13.52 -13.26
CA TYR A 324 -0.26 14.33 -12.39
C TYR A 324 0.06 14.00 -10.93
N SER A 325 0.54 15.00 -10.19
CA SER A 325 0.90 14.87 -8.78
C SER A 325 0.00 15.68 -7.89
N PHE A 326 -0.22 15.20 -6.67
CA PHE A 326 -1.01 15.82 -5.63
C PHE A 326 -0.48 15.36 -4.27
N ARG A 327 -1.00 15.92 -3.20
CA ARG A 327 -0.61 15.62 -1.84
C ARG A 327 -1.81 15.14 -1.05
N ILE A 328 -1.65 14.11 -0.25
CA ILE A 328 -2.72 13.64 0.64
C ILE A 328 -2.27 13.92 2.07
N GLY A 329 -3.02 14.78 2.75
CA GLY A 329 -2.90 14.94 4.19
C GLY A 329 -3.48 13.72 4.90
N ASP A 330 -3.12 13.57 6.16
CA ASP A 330 -3.87 12.70 7.04
C ASP A 330 -5.34 13.19 7.11
N ALA A 331 -6.27 12.24 6.97
CA ALA A 331 -7.70 12.46 6.96
C ALA A 331 -8.43 11.56 7.97
N LEU A 332 -7.70 10.78 8.76
CA LEU A 332 -8.27 9.90 9.76
C LEU A 332 -8.36 10.68 11.06
N ALA A 333 -9.57 10.80 11.61
CA ALA A 333 -9.72 11.38 12.93
C ALA A 333 -9.04 10.51 13.99
N PRO A 334 -8.43 11.12 15.03
CA PRO A 334 -7.93 10.37 16.16
C PRO A 334 -9.09 9.64 16.84
N HIS A 335 -8.86 8.42 17.31
CA HIS A 335 -9.82 7.63 18.07
C HIS A 335 -9.13 6.94 19.25
N ILE A 336 -9.92 6.64 20.28
CA ILE A 336 -9.43 6.06 21.52
C ILE A 336 -9.21 4.55 21.30
N ILE A 337 -7.99 4.08 21.57
CA ILE A 337 -7.60 2.66 21.49
C ILE A 337 -7.50 2.00 22.86
N GLU A 338 -7.28 2.78 23.92
CA GLU A 338 -7.16 2.30 25.28
C GLU A 338 -7.71 3.34 26.27
N VAL A 339 -8.32 2.86 27.36
CA VAL A 339 -8.81 3.69 28.46
C VAL A 339 -8.39 3.08 29.78
N ASP A 340 -7.93 3.90 30.71
CA ASP A 340 -7.54 3.52 32.07
C ASP A 340 -8.27 4.40 33.10
N PRO A 341 -9.11 3.84 33.98
CA PRO A 341 -9.48 2.42 34.04
C PRO A 341 -10.25 1.96 32.80
N PRO A 342 -10.24 0.66 32.46
CA PRO A 342 -11.00 0.14 31.34
C PRO A 342 -12.51 0.32 31.57
N ASN A 343 -13.31 0.31 30.50
CA ASN A 343 -14.75 0.50 30.60
C ASN A 343 -15.40 -0.58 31.49
N GLY A 344 -16.21 -0.15 32.47
CA GLY A 344 -16.79 -0.99 33.52
C GLY A 344 -15.79 -1.44 34.60
N GLY A 345 -14.51 -1.08 34.47
CA GLY A 345 -13.46 -1.40 35.42
C GLY A 345 -13.54 -0.58 36.70
N SER A 346 -12.66 -0.91 37.64
CA SER A 346 -12.47 -0.17 38.88
C SER A 346 -11.10 0.50 38.89
N SER A 347 -11.03 1.80 39.18
CA SER A 347 -9.74 2.46 39.36
C SER A 347 -9.21 2.19 40.78
N PRO A 348 -7.99 1.65 40.96
CA PRO A 348 -7.41 1.40 42.27
C PRO A 348 -7.01 2.70 43.00
N SER A 349 -6.93 3.83 42.29
CA SER A 349 -6.65 5.15 42.85
C SER A 349 -7.62 6.20 42.32
N VAL A 350 -7.91 7.20 43.15
CA VAL A 350 -8.80 8.34 42.84
C VAL A 350 -8.13 9.34 41.88
N ALA A 351 -6.99 9.00 41.27
CA ALA A 351 -6.07 9.97 40.69
C ALA A 351 -6.48 10.49 39.30
N GLY A 352 -7.39 9.81 38.59
CA GLY A 352 -7.86 10.30 37.29
C GLY A 352 -8.28 9.20 36.32
N VAL A 353 -8.55 9.63 35.10
CA VAL A 353 -8.82 8.77 33.93
C VAL A 353 -7.88 9.14 32.81
N ALA A 354 -7.37 8.15 32.09
CA ALA A 354 -6.56 8.37 30.91
C ALA A 354 -7.16 7.71 29.67
N PHE A 355 -7.03 8.39 28.54
CA PHE A 355 -7.42 7.92 27.21
C PHE A 355 -6.18 7.92 26.31
N THR A 356 -5.86 6.78 25.70
CA THR A 356 -4.80 6.67 24.71
C THR A 356 -5.43 6.64 23.32
N PHE A 357 -4.97 7.53 22.45
CA PHE A 357 -5.41 7.63 21.07
C PHE A 357 -4.51 6.79 20.15
N ASN A 358 -5.00 6.45 18.96
CA ASN A 358 -4.21 5.76 17.92
C ASN A 358 -3.05 6.61 17.38
N GLU A 359 -2.98 7.89 17.74
CA GLU A 359 -2.02 8.86 17.25
C GLU A 359 -1.84 10.04 18.22
N ARG A 360 -0.84 10.88 17.94
CA ARG A 360 -0.57 12.08 18.74
C ARG A 360 -1.70 13.10 18.56
N VAL A 361 -2.15 13.66 19.67
CA VAL A 361 -3.27 14.61 19.71
C VAL A 361 -2.93 15.93 20.40
N PHE A 362 -3.71 16.95 20.10
CA PHE A 362 -3.61 18.31 20.60
C PHE A 362 -5.02 18.84 20.97
N PHE A 363 -5.09 19.80 21.88
CA PHE A 363 -6.34 20.51 22.12
C PHE A 363 -6.66 21.40 20.93
N ASN A 364 -7.91 21.39 20.50
CA ASN A 364 -8.37 22.25 19.42
C ASN A 364 -8.60 23.68 19.97
N PRO A 365 -7.84 24.70 19.53
CA PRO A 365 -8.06 26.07 20.02
C PRO A 365 -9.43 26.64 19.61
N SER A 366 -10.08 26.04 18.61
CA SER A 366 -11.42 26.46 18.16
C SER A 366 -12.56 25.81 18.96
N SER A 367 -12.25 24.89 19.89
CA SER A 367 -13.27 24.17 20.65
C SER A 367 -13.69 24.88 21.93
N GLU A 368 -13.18 26.07 22.25
CA GLU A 368 -13.76 26.86 23.35
C GLU A 368 -15.20 27.27 22.99
N PRO A 369 -16.22 27.01 23.84
CA PRO A 369 -16.17 26.69 25.27
C PRO A 369 -16.54 25.23 25.62
N LEU A 370 -16.33 24.26 24.73
CA LEU A 370 -16.68 22.86 24.96
C LEU A 370 -15.87 22.33 26.15
N GLY A 371 -16.56 21.85 27.18
CA GLY A 371 -15.96 21.23 28.35
C GLY A 371 -16.21 19.72 28.39
N LEU A 372 -15.30 18.99 29.00
CA LEU A 372 -15.47 17.57 29.33
C LEU A 372 -16.50 17.46 30.45
N THR A 373 -17.51 16.62 30.30
CA THR A 373 -18.52 16.39 31.33
C THR A 373 -18.17 15.15 32.15
N PHE A 374 -18.08 15.30 33.46
CA PHE A 374 -17.94 14.23 34.42
C PHE A 374 -19.24 14.06 35.19
N SER A 375 -19.74 12.82 35.29
CA SER A 375 -20.98 12.58 36.02
C SER A 375 -21.02 11.31 36.83
N SER A 376 -21.80 11.32 37.91
CA SER A 376 -22.19 10.11 38.64
C SER A 376 -23.44 9.48 38.05
N LEU A 377 -23.48 8.16 37.95
CA LEU A 377 -24.62 7.39 37.41
C LEU A 377 -25.43 6.67 38.50
N ASP A 378 -24.84 6.44 39.67
CA ASP A 378 -25.45 5.69 40.78
C ASP A 378 -25.79 6.57 42.00
N SER A 379 -25.59 7.89 41.91
CA SER A 379 -25.78 8.80 43.06
C SER A 379 -27.27 8.99 43.43
N PRO A 380 -27.68 8.68 44.67
CA PRO A 380 -29.05 8.92 45.12
C PRO A 380 -29.35 10.41 45.34
N GLU A 381 -28.32 11.26 45.43
CA GLU A 381 -28.44 12.72 45.65
C GLU A 381 -28.63 13.50 44.34
N GLY A 382 -28.81 12.79 43.22
CA GLY A 382 -28.87 13.34 41.86
C GLY A 382 -27.54 13.15 41.13
N ASP A 383 -27.62 13.19 39.80
CA ASP A 383 -26.44 13.11 38.92
C ASP A 383 -25.53 14.31 39.25
N LEU A 384 -24.42 14.06 39.94
CA LEU A 384 -23.30 15.01 39.99
C LEU A 384 -22.93 15.26 38.52
N GLU A 385 -22.93 16.51 38.07
CA GLU A 385 -22.48 16.88 36.74
C GLU A 385 -21.48 18.03 36.88
N VAL A 386 -20.21 17.74 36.56
CA VAL A 386 -19.12 18.70 36.60
C VAL A 386 -18.59 18.86 35.18
N VAL A 387 -18.38 20.10 34.75
CA VAL A 387 -17.81 20.42 33.45
C VAL A 387 -16.38 20.92 33.64
N TYR A 388 -15.41 20.19 33.11
CA TYR A 388 -14.01 20.58 33.10
C TYR A 388 -13.65 21.28 31.79
N GLN A 389 -12.93 22.39 31.89
CA GLN A 389 -12.29 23.00 30.73
C GLN A 389 -11.10 22.13 30.27
N PHE A 390 -10.81 22.11 28.96
CA PHE A 390 -9.68 21.38 28.38
C PHE A 390 -8.35 22.12 28.62
N GLU A 391 -8.03 22.36 29.89
CA GLU A 391 -6.85 23.10 30.32
C GLU A 391 -6.08 22.35 31.42
N PRO A 392 -4.74 22.39 31.40
CA PRO A 392 -3.93 21.88 32.49
C PRO A 392 -4.16 22.65 33.80
N PRO A 393 -4.03 22.00 34.97
CA PRO A 393 -3.61 20.62 35.14
C PRO A 393 -4.75 19.59 35.02
N ARG A 394 -6.01 20.04 34.99
CA ARG A 394 -7.19 19.18 35.03
C ARG A 394 -7.27 18.23 33.84
N VAL A 395 -7.10 18.76 32.65
CA VAL A 395 -7.01 17.94 31.44
C VAL A 395 -5.67 18.23 30.80
N SER A 396 -4.88 17.18 30.58
CA SER A 396 -3.55 17.29 29.98
C SER A 396 -3.38 16.32 28.83
N LEU A 397 -2.61 16.74 27.82
CA LEU A 397 -2.21 15.91 26.71
C LEU A 397 -0.69 15.70 26.77
N ASN A 398 -0.27 14.45 26.63
CA ASN A 398 1.13 14.08 26.48
C ASN A 398 1.27 13.06 25.35
N GLY A 399 1.56 13.58 24.15
CA GLY A 399 1.64 12.75 22.95
C GLY A 399 0.26 12.25 22.51
N ASP A 400 0.07 10.94 22.54
CA ASP A 400 -1.18 10.23 22.24
C ASP A 400 -2.05 9.99 23.48
N LYS A 401 -1.60 10.40 24.67
CA LYS A 401 -2.31 10.18 25.93
C LYS A 401 -2.98 11.46 26.43
N MET A 402 -4.29 11.42 26.59
CA MET A 402 -5.06 12.40 27.37
C MET A 402 -5.24 11.90 28.79
N SER A 403 -5.09 12.78 29.78
CA SER A 403 -5.30 12.47 31.19
C SER A 403 -6.19 13.52 31.84
N VAL A 404 -7.17 13.05 32.60
CA VAL A 404 -8.17 13.83 33.33
C VAL A 404 -7.94 13.60 34.82
N ASP A 405 -7.49 14.64 35.52
CA ASP A 405 -7.24 14.61 36.96
C ASP A 405 -8.54 14.82 37.75
N LEU A 406 -8.94 13.80 38.50
CA LEU A 406 -10.15 13.79 39.33
C LEU A 406 -9.83 13.89 40.83
N SER A 407 -8.60 14.24 41.20
CA SER A 407 -8.13 14.20 42.60
C SER A 407 -8.86 15.16 43.54
N ASP A 408 -9.44 16.25 43.04
CA ASP A 408 -10.22 17.19 43.86
C ASP A 408 -11.70 16.81 43.95
N GLU A 409 -12.13 15.78 43.22
CA GLU A 409 -13.49 15.27 43.34
C GLU A 409 -13.62 14.30 44.50
N SER A 410 -14.69 14.46 45.28
CA SER A 410 -15.01 13.54 46.38
C SER A 410 -15.66 12.26 45.84
N LEU A 411 -14.86 11.40 45.18
CA LEU A 411 -15.37 10.16 44.61
C LEU A 411 -15.81 9.19 45.71
N GLN A 412 -17.11 8.93 45.79
CA GLN A 412 -17.68 7.90 46.64
C GLN A 412 -17.29 6.50 46.14
N GLN A 413 -16.74 5.70 47.05
CA GLN A 413 -16.32 4.33 46.76
C GLN A 413 -17.47 3.46 46.25
N GLY A 414 -17.21 2.68 45.20
CA GLY A 414 -18.20 1.77 44.59
C GLY A 414 -19.23 2.44 43.69
N VAL A 415 -19.32 3.78 43.69
CA VAL A 415 -20.20 4.53 42.80
C VAL A 415 -19.67 4.49 41.37
N LEU A 416 -20.61 4.36 40.42
CA LEU A 416 -20.32 4.37 38.99
C LEU A 416 -20.28 5.81 38.47
N TYR A 417 -19.20 6.15 37.78
CA TYR A 417 -18.99 7.45 37.14
C TYR A 417 -18.83 7.29 35.62
N THR A 418 -19.09 8.37 34.89
CA THR A 418 -18.93 8.45 33.43
C THR A 418 -18.22 9.74 33.05
N LEU A 419 -17.55 9.72 31.90
CA LEU A 419 -16.98 10.91 31.25
C LEU A 419 -17.57 11.01 29.85
N ALA A 420 -17.92 12.23 29.45
CA ALA A 420 -18.28 12.58 28.09
C ALA A 420 -17.28 13.61 27.55
N ILE A 421 -16.72 13.32 26.37
CA ILE A 421 -15.78 14.21 25.68
C ILE A 421 -16.53 14.77 24.47
N PRO A 422 -16.77 16.08 24.36
CA PRO A 422 -17.40 16.62 23.18
C PRO A 422 -16.54 16.38 21.93
N GLY A 423 -17.19 16.11 20.79
CA GLY A 423 -16.51 16.06 19.51
C GLY A 423 -15.88 17.41 19.17
N GLY A 424 -14.72 17.38 18.52
CA GLY A 424 -14.03 18.62 18.15
C GLY A 424 -12.97 19.10 19.15
N CYS A 425 -12.98 18.65 20.41
CA CYS A 425 -12.08 19.17 21.45
C CYS A 425 -10.62 18.72 21.30
N VAL A 426 -10.44 17.56 20.67
CA VAL A 426 -9.15 16.94 20.45
C VAL A 426 -8.95 16.83 18.94
N VAL A 427 -7.80 17.23 18.44
CA VAL A 427 -7.39 17.11 17.03
C VAL A 427 -6.05 16.41 16.93
N ASP A 428 -5.78 15.76 15.81
CA ASP A 428 -4.44 15.27 15.50
C ASP A 428 -3.51 16.39 14.97
N ALA A 429 -2.33 16.01 14.49
CA ALA A 429 -1.36 16.94 13.89
C ALA A 429 -1.83 17.55 12.55
N ALA A 430 -2.72 16.87 11.83
CA ALA A 430 -3.29 17.31 10.56
C ALA A 430 -4.57 18.14 10.71
N GLY A 431 -5.10 18.23 11.94
CA GLY A 431 -6.31 18.95 12.28
C GLY A 431 -7.59 18.12 12.14
N ASN A 432 -7.51 16.80 11.95
CA ASN A 432 -8.71 15.97 12.00
C ASN A 432 -9.20 15.88 13.44
N ALA A 433 -10.49 16.11 13.62
CA ALA A 433 -11.08 16.23 14.94
C ALA A 433 -11.62 14.88 15.43
N PHE A 434 -11.32 14.55 16.68
CA PHE A 434 -11.95 13.44 17.39
C PHE A 434 -13.47 13.62 17.38
N GLU A 435 -14.21 12.56 17.00
CA GLU A 435 -15.68 12.59 16.98
C GLU A 435 -16.30 12.81 18.35
N GLY A 436 -15.54 12.58 19.42
CA GLY A 436 -15.98 12.70 20.80
C GLY A 436 -16.31 11.34 21.43
N LEU A 437 -16.59 11.39 22.72
CA LEU A 437 -17.05 10.28 23.54
C LEU A 437 -18.43 10.64 24.09
N PRO A 438 -19.53 10.11 23.54
CA PRO A 438 -20.87 10.44 24.00
C PRO A 438 -21.08 10.06 25.49
N PRO A 439 -21.99 10.74 26.20
CA PRO A 439 -22.32 10.40 27.59
C PRO A 439 -22.67 8.92 27.76
N ARG A 440 -22.25 8.33 28.88
CA ARG A 440 -22.51 6.92 29.23
C ARG A 440 -21.87 5.87 28.30
N THR A 441 -21.04 6.27 27.33
CA THR A 441 -20.26 5.34 26.49
C THR A 441 -19.13 4.69 27.28
N TYR A 442 -18.51 5.47 28.16
CA TYR A 442 -17.47 5.04 29.09
C TYR A 442 -17.95 5.21 30.53
N ALA A 443 -17.76 4.20 31.35
CA ALA A 443 -18.01 4.29 32.78
C ALA A 443 -16.98 3.51 33.58
N PHE A 444 -16.75 3.89 34.83
CA PHE A 444 -15.86 3.20 35.76
C PHE A 444 -16.37 3.31 37.20
N ARG A 445 -16.00 2.38 38.07
CA ARG A 445 -16.29 2.45 39.50
C ARG A 445 -15.09 2.98 40.26
N ALA A 446 -15.33 3.91 41.19
CA ALA A 446 -14.29 4.35 42.10
C ALA A 446 -13.89 3.19 43.03
N GLY A 447 -12.60 2.83 43.03
CA GLY A 447 -12.10 1.67 43.76
C GLY A 447 -12.07 1.88 45.27
N VAL A 448 -11.93 0.75 45.98
CA VAL A 448 -11.74 0.70 47.42
C VAL A 448 -10.27 0.99 47.70
N VAL A 449 -9.97 2.14 48.31
CA VAL A 449 -8.64 2.36 48.88
C VAL A 449 -8.52 1.43 50.09
N VAL A 450 -7.95 0.25 49.88
CA VAL A 450 -7.56 -0.62 51.00
C VAL A 450 -6.37 0.05 51.65
N VAL A 451 -6.64 0.89 52.66
CA VAL A 451 -5.59 1.34 53.57
C VAL A 451 -5.13 0.06 54.28
N HIS A 452 -4.05 -0.53 53.79
CA HIS A 452 -3.34 -1.56 54.54
C HIS A 452 -2.88 -0.86 55.80
N GLY A 453 -3.65 -1.04 56.87
CA GLY A 453 -3.30 -0.56 58.18
C GLY A 453 -1.92 -1.07 58.48
N GLU A 454 -0.96 -0.14 58.51
CA GLU A 454 0.38 -0.39 59.00
C GLU A 454 0.16 -0.94 60.41
N ALA A 455 0.31 -2.27 60.56
CA ALA A 455 0.08 -2.95 61.80
C ALA A 455 0.97 -2.25 62.82
N ALA A 456 0.35 -1.47 63.70
CA ALA A 456 1.06 -0.73 64.72
C ALA A 456 1.97 -1.73 65.42
N ALA A 457 3.27 -1.60 65.18
CA ALA A 457 4.28 -2.41 65.83
C ALA A 457 4.29 -1.98 67.28
N THR A 458 3.40 -2.59 68.08
CA THR A 458 3.37 -2.43 69.52
C THR A 458 4.68 -2.99 70.05
N ALA A 459 5.61 -2.09 70.32
CA ALA A 459 6.84 -2.41 71.00
C ALA A 459 6.52 -2.89 72.43
N GLY A 460 6.85 -4.15 72.71
CA GLY A 460 7.22 -4.63 74.05
C GLY A 460 6.18 -5.48 74.80
N GLY A 461 6.45 -6.78 74.93
CA GLY A 461 5.82 -7.63 75.93
C GLY A 461 6.00 -9.13 75.70
N GLN A 462 7.04 -9.71 76.29
CA GLN A 462 7.37 -11.14 76.30
C GLN A 462 6.28 -12.07 76.86
N LEU A 463 6.22 -13.27 76.27
CA LEU A 463 5.83 -14.59 76.82
C LEU A 463 4.38 -14.71 77.34
N SER A 464 3.54 -15.59 76.80
CA SER A 464 3.62 -17.02 77.11
C SER A 464 2.72 -17.87 76.18
N GLN A 465 3.15 -19.11 76.00
CA GLN A 465 2.50 -20.26 75.39
C GLN A 465 0.99 -20.40 75.71
N ILE A 466 0.22 -20.95 74.78
CA ILE A 466 -0.55 -22.19 74.96
C ILE A 466 -0.87 -22.78 73.58
N SER A 467 -0.75 -24.10 73.55
CA SER A 467 -0.77 -25.01 72.43
C SER A 467 -2.15 -25.21 71.79
N SER A 468 -2.13 -25.57 70.51
CA SER A 468 -2.94 -26.61 69.82
C SER A 468 -4.32 -26.96 70.36
N LEU A 469 -5.33 -27.01 69.47
CA LEU A 469 -6.06 -28.27 69.24
C LEU A 469 -6.82 -28.22 67.89
N ALA A 470 -6.51 -29.19 67.03
CA ALA A 470 -7.37 -29.63 65.96
C ALA A 470 -8.54 -30.45 66.54
N ALA A 471 -9.74 -30.29 65.98
CA ALA A 471 -10.81 -31.27 66.14
C ALA A 471 -11.68 -31.29 64.87
N ALA A 472 -11.52 -32.35 64.10
CA ALA A 472 -12.48 -32.82 63.11
C ALA A 472 -13.48 -33.77 63.78
N ALA A 473 -14.78 -33.50 63.60
CA ALA A 473 -15.93 -34.40 63.66
C ALA A 473 -17.16 -33.46 63.57
N GLY A 474 -18.16 -33.63 62.71
CA GLY A 474 -18.81 -34.86 62.28
C GLY A 474 -20.19 -34.94 62.95
N GLY A 475 -21.25 -34.99 62.14
CA GLY A 475 -22.58 -35.48 62.56
C GLY A 475 -23.63 -34.40 62.85
N GLY A 476 -24.63 -34.32 61.96
CA GLY A 476 -25.85 -33.54 62.16
C GLY A 476 -26.89 -34.20 63.07
N LEU A 477 -28.04 -33.55 63.22
CA LEU A 477 -29.34 -34.17 63.47
C LEU A 477 -30.48 -33.14 63.29
N ALA A 478 -31.65 -33.69 62.98
CA ALA A 478 -32.85 -33.08 62.44
C ALA A 478 -33.77 -32.38 63.47
N GLY A 479 -34.82 -31.73 62.96
CA GLY A 479 -36.08 -31.54 63.69
C GLY A 479 -36.94 -30.39 63.16
N GLY A 480 -38.12 -30.72 62.61
CA GLY A 480 -39.18 -29.77 62.25
C GLY A 480 -39.98 -30.20 61.03
#